data_AF-A0A7S0WUG5-F1
#
_entry.id   AF-A0A7S0WUG5-F1
#
_cell.length_a   1.000
_cell.length_b   1.000
_cell.length_c   1.000
_cell.angle_alpha   90.00
_cell.angle_beta   90.00
_cell.angle_gamma   90.00
#
_symmetry.space_group_name_H-M   'P 1'
#
loop_
_entity.id
_entity.type
_entity.pdbx_description
1 polymer ?
#
loop_
_entity_poly.entity_id
_entity_poly.type
_entity_poly.pdbx_seq_one_letter_code
_entity_poly.pdbx_strand_id
1 'polypeptide(L)'
;APAAAQACAGLAAMCAEPSSQATVTEAGGVEALVRAVADGDPSAPAAGHAAAALGHLTYGSPAHQERVRLAGGIAPLIQLLVIGPGEPAAEQAARALANICDNNAANL
;
A
#
# COMPACT_ATOMS: atom_id res chain seq x y z
N ALA A 1 -6.79 15.70 4.61
CA ALA A 1 -5.93 16.80 5.11
C ALA A 1 -4.54 16.71 4.46
N PRO A 2 -3.90 17.83 4.08
CA PRO A 2 -2.60 17.82 3.38
C PRO A 2 -1.46 17.16 4.19
N ALA A 3 -1.54 17.19 5.52
CA ALA A 3 -0.57 16.52 6.40
C ALA A 3 -0.56 14.99 6.24
N ALA A 4 -1.72 14.36 6.04
CA ALA A 4 -1.81 12.91 5.82
C ALA A 4 -1.21 12.52 4.45
N ALA A 5 -1.42 13.34 3.42
CA ALA A 5 -0.85 13.11 2.09
C ALA A 5 0.68 13.25 2.10
N GLN A 6 1.23 14.24 2.81
CA GLN A 6 2.67 14.42 2.96
C GLN A 6 3.32 13.30 3.80
N ALA A 7 2.65 12.83 4.85
CA ALA A 7 3.12 11.68 5.62
C ALA A 7 3.14 10.40 4.77
N CYS A 8 2.09 10.15 3.99
CA CYS A 8 2.03 9.00 3.08
C CYS A 8 3.08 9.11 1.97
N ALA A 9 3.32 10.30 1.42
CA ALA A 9 4.36 10.53 0.42
C ALA A 9 5.77 10.30 0.98
N GLY A 10 6.04 10.79 2.19
CA GLY A 10 7.30 10.55 2.89
C GLY A 10 7.52 9.07 3.20
N LEU A 11 6.48 8.37 3.67
CA LEU A 11 6.52 6.92 3.87
C LEU A 11 6.73 6.16 2.55
N ALA A 12 6.07 6.55 1.46
CA ALA A 12 6.25 5.92 0.15
C ALA A 12 7.69 6.06 -0.38
N ALA A 13 8.29 7.23 -0.18
CA ALA A 13 9.70 7.47 -0.50
C ALA A 13 10.62 6.63 0.39
N MET A 14 10.38 6.58 1.70
CA MET A 14 11.17 5.74 2.61
C MET A 14 11.04 4.25 2.28
N CYS A 15 9.86 3.78 1.90
CA CYS A 15 9.64 2.38 1.53
C CYS A 15 10.34 2.01 0.22
N ALA A 16 10.82 2.97 -0.59
CA ALA A 16 11.65 2.66 -1.76
C ALA A 16 13.04 2.14 -1.37
N GLU A 17 13.56 2.53 -0.20
CA GLU A 17 14.85 2.06 0.30
C GLU A 17 14.68 0.80 1.18
N PRO A 18 15.32 -0.34 0.83
CA PRO A 18 15.17 -1.61 1.58
C PRO A 18 15.52 -1.51 3.07
N SER A 19 16.50 -0.67 3.41
CA SER A 19 16.94 -0.42 4.79
C SER A 19 15.90 0.30 5.65
N SER A 20 15.01 1.07 5.03
CA SER A 20 13.94 1.81 5.70
C SER A 20 12.64 1.01 5.79
N GLN A 21 12.46 0.00 4.93
CA GLN A 21 11.28 -0.86 4.94
C GLN A 21 11.11 -1.60 6.28
N ALA A 22 12.20 -2.12 6.85
CA ALA A 22 12.16 -2.81 8.15
C ALA A 22 11.68 -1.88 9.27
N THR A 23 12.21 -0.65 9.32
CA THR A 23 11.84 0.36 10.32
C THR A 23 10.37 0.77 10.21
N VAL A 24 9.85 0.94 8.99
CA VAL A 24 8.44 1.27 8.76
C VAL A 24 7.54 0.11 9.19
N THR A 25 7.93 -1.12 8.88
CA THR A 25 7.17 -2.32 9.26
C THR A 25 7.17 -2.58 10.77
N GLU A 26 8.31 -2.37 11.45
CA GLU A 26 8.44 -2.51 12.90
C GLU A 26 7.63 -1.46 13.67
N ALA A 27 7.49 -0.25 13.12
CA ALA A 27 6.68 0.81 13.70
C ALA A 27 5.15 0.64 13.49
N GLY A 28 4.69 -0.48 12.91
CA GLY A 28 3.27 -0.67 12.57
C GLY A 28 2.81 0.14 11.35
N GLY A 29 3.75 0.51 10.48
CA GLY A 29 3.47 1.31 9.29
C GLY A 29 2.59 0.58 8.27
N VAL A 30 2.63 -0.75 8.22
CA VAL A 30 1.78 -1.55 7.32
C VAL A 30 0.30 -1.36 7.66
N GLU A 31 -0.08 -1.52 8.93
CA GLU A 31 -1.46 -1.34 9.37
C GLU A 31 -1.93 0.11 9.19
N ALA A 32 -1.04 1.09 9.46
CA ALA A 32 -1.34 2.49 9.25
C ALA A 32 -1.58 2.84 7.76
N LEU A 33 -0.78 2.28 6.85
CA LEU A 33 -0.95 2.47 5.41
C LEU A 33 -2.21 1.80 4.90
N VAL A 34 -2.51 0.57 5.33
CA VAL A 34 -3.78 -0.10 4.99
C VAL A 34 -4.96 0.73 5.46
N ARG A 35 -4.91 1.26 6.68
CA ARG A 35 -5.95 2.14 7.22
C ARG A 35 -6.06 3.46 6.46
N ALA A 36 -4.95 4.02 6.00
CA ALA A 36 -4.95 5.23 5.17
C ALA A 36 -5.61 5.00 3.80
N VAL A 37 -5.49 3.80 3.23
CA VAL A 37 -6.20 3.42 1.99
C VAL A 37 -7.67 3.11 2.28
N ALA A 38 -7.98 2.48 3.41
CA ALA A 38 -9.35 2.05 3.77
C ALA A 38 -10.26 3.20 4.25
N ASP A 39 -9.74 4.05 5.13
CA ASP A 39 -10.49 5.15 5.75
C ASP A 39 -10.28 6.47 4.98
N GLY A 40 -9.34 6.50 4.04
CA GLY A 40 -9.01 7.67 3.22
C GLY A 40 -10.00 7.89 2.08
N ASP A 41 -10.07 9.13 1.60
CA ASP A 41 -10.78 9.42 0.36
C ASP A 41 -10.04 8.73 -0.81
N PRO A 42 -10.69 7.80 -1.54
CA PRO A 42 -10.09 7.11 -2.66
C PRO A 42 -9.50 8.08 -3.70
N SER A 43 -10.17 9.21 -3.94
CA SER A 43 -9.75 10.22 -4.92
C SER A 43 -8.62 11.12 -4.40
N ALA A 44 -8.25 10.99 -3.13
CA ALA A 44 -7.20 11.82 -2.55
C ALA A 44 -5.81 11.26 -2.88
N PRO A 45 -4.82 12.15 -3.11
CA PRO A 45 -3.44 11.73 -3.38
C PRO A 45 -2.81 10.92 -2.24
N ALA A 46 -3.33 11.06 -1.01
CA ALA A 46 -2.89 10.26 0.13
C ALA A 46 -3.10 8.76 -0.08
N ALA A 47 -4.23 8.36 -0.69
CA ALA A 47 -4.56 6.95 -0.90
C ALA A 47 -3.64 6.33 -1.97
N GLY A 48 -3.34 7.09 -3.04
CA GLY A 48 -2.36 6.68 -4.05
C GLY A 48 -0.94 6.53 -3.50
N HIS A 49 -0.48 7.46 -2.65
CA HIS A 49 0.81 7.33 -1.97
C HIS A 49 0.86 6.15 -1.01
N ALA A 50 -0.23 5.91 -0.26
CA ALA A 50 -0.29 4.78 0.65
C ALA A 50 -0.26 3.44 -0.12
N ALA A 51 -0.97 3.34 -1.24
CA ALA A 51 -0.90 2.19 -2.14
C ALA A 51 0.52 1.99 -2.72
N ALA A 52 1.21 3.07 -3.11
CA ALA A 52 2.59 3.01 -3.58
C ALA A 52 3.55 2.48 -2.51
N ALA A 53 3.42 2.98 -1.28
CA ALA A 53 4.21 2.51 -0.14
C ALA A 53 3.98 1.02 0.14
N LEU A 54 2.72 0.56 0.10
CA LEU A 54 2.37 -0.85 0.23
C LEU A 54 2.98 -1.68 -0.91
N GLY A 55 2.96 -1.18 -2.15
CA GLY A 55 3.59 -1.82 -3.29
C GLY A 55 5.09 -2.03 -3.09
N HIS A 56 5.80 -1.02 -2.58
CA HIS A 56 7.23 -1.16 -2.28
C HIS A 56 7.51 -2.12 -1.11
N LEU A 57 6.72 -2.07 -0.03
CA LEU A 57 6.89 -2.97 1.12
C LEU A 57 6.65 -4.43 0.76
N THR A 58 5.68 -4.69 -0.11
CA THR A 58 5.28 -6.06 -0.50
C THR A 58 6.16 -6.64 -1.60
N TYR A 59 6.98 -5.83 -2.26
CA TYR A 59 7.87 -6.31 -3.31
C TYR A 59 8.97 -7.22 -2.73
N GLY A 60 8.95 -8.50 -3.10
CA GLY A 60 9.96 -9.48 -2.68
C GLY A 60 9.95 -9.85 -1.19
N SER A 61 8.91 -9.46 -0.43
CA SER A 61 8.81 -9.74 1.01
C SER A 61 7.50 -10.49 1.36
N PRO A 62 7.53 -11.84 1.41
CA PRO A 62 6.37 -12.64 1.81
C PRO A 62 5.77 -12.25 3.16
N ALA A 63 6.62 -11.87 4.12
CA ALA A 63 6.17 -11.43 5.44
C ALA A 63 5.34 -10.15 5.37
N HIS A 64 5.73 -9.18 4.54
CA HIS A 64 4.97 -7.95 4.34
C HIS A 64 3.68 -8.20 3.55
N GLN A 65 3.73 -9.06 2.52
CA GLN A 65 2.56 -9.47 1.75
C GLN A 65 1.47 -10.06 2.66
N GLU A 66 1.86 -11.00 3.54
CA GLU A 66 0.91 -11.61 4.48
C GLU A 66 0.40 -10.61 5.51
N ARG A 67 1.24 -9.70 6.02
CA ARG A 67 0.78 -8.63 6.94
C ARG A 67 -0.26 -7.72 6.30
N VAL A 68 -0.06 -7.29 5.06
CA VAL A 68 -1.04 -6.46 4.35
C VAL A 68 -2.36 -7.21 4.17
N ARG A 69 -2.29 -8.51 3.86
CA ARG A 69 -3.47 -9.39 3.73
C ARG A 69 -4.22 -9.50 5.06
N LEU A 70 -3.51 -9.80 6.15
CA LEU A 70 -4.08 -9.93 7.50
C LEU A 70 -4.66 -8.61 8.02
N ALA A 71 -4.06 -7.48 7.63
CA ALA A 71 -4.58 -6.14 7.94
C ALA A 71 -5.83 -5.77 7.11
N GLY A 72 -6.24 -6.61 6.15
CA GLY A 72 -7.42 -6.38 5.31
C GLY A 72 -7.17 -5.42 4.14
N GLY A 73 -5.92 -5.23 3.71
CA GLY A 73 -5.56 -4.26 2.68
C GLY A 73 -6.03 -4.55 1.26
N ILE A 74 -6.46 -5.78 0.95
CA ILE A 74 -6.88 -6.18 -0.40
C ILE A 74 -8.14 -5.43 -0.84
N ALA A 75 -9.20 -5.42 -0.03
CA ALA A 75 -10.47 -4.78 -0.42
C ALA A 75 -10.33 -3.25 -0.64
N PRO A 76 -9.62 -2.49 0.22
CA PRO A 76 -9.31 -1.09 -0.03
C PRO A 76 -8.52 -0.85 -1.32
N LEU A 77 -7.52 -1.68 -1.61
CA LEU A 77 -6.74 -1.55 -2.85
C LEU A 77 -7.61 -1.82 -4.09
N ILE A 78 -8.53 -2.77 -4.02
CA ILE A 78 -9.51 -3.01 -5.10
C ILE A 78 -10.43 -1.81 -5.27
N GLN A 79 -10.94 -1.21 -4.18
CA GLN A 79 -11.73 0.01 -4.28
C GLN A 79 -10.94 1.15 -4.95
N LEU A 80 -9.63 1.22 -4.68
CA LEU A 80 -8.75 2.20 -5.30
C LEU A 80 -8.62 2.03 -6.83
N LEU A 81 -8.78 0.81 -7.35
CA LEU A 81 -8.81 0.56 -8.80
C LEU A 81 -10.09 1.06 -9.47
N VAL A 82 -11.21 1.07 -8.73
CA VAL A 82 -12.53 1.36 -9.28
C VAL A 82 -12.78 2.86 -9.46
N ILE A 83 -11.97 3.71 -8.82
CA ILE A 83 -12.15 5.18 -8.84
C ILE A 83 -11.89 5.77 -10.23
N GLY A 84 -11.07 5.13 -11.06
CA GLY A 84 -10.96 5.49 -12.47
C GLY A 84 -9.65 5.03 -13.13
N PRO A 85 -9.70 4.45 -14.34
CA PRO A 85 -8.50 4.19 -15.13
C PRO A 85 -7.84 5.51 -15.55
N GLY A 86 -6.54 5.65 -15.27
CA GLY A 86 -5.73 6.84 -15.61
C GLY A 86 -5.22 7.64 -14.42
N GLU A 87 -5.76 7.40 -13.22
CA GLU A 87 -5.22 8.00 -12.00
C GLU A 87 -3.96 7.25 -11.53
N PRO A 88 -2.89 7.95 -11.11
CA PRO A 88 -1.68 7.33 -10.61
C PRO A 88 -1.95 6.42 -9.40
N ALA A 89 -2.99 6.73 -8.62
CA ALA A 89 -3.42 5.88 -7.50
C ALA A 89 -3.84 4.47 -7.95
N ALA A 90 -4.53 4.35 -9.08
CA ALA A 90 -4.98 3.06 -9.60
C ALA A 90 -3.80 2.18 -10.07
N GLU A 91 -2.81 2.77 -10.73
CA GLU A 91 -1.58 2.05 -11.12
C GLU A 91 -0.84 1.50 -9.90
N GLN A 92 -0.70 2.33 -8.86
CA GLN A 92 -0.03 1.93 -7.63
C GLN A 92 -0.79 0.85 -6.87
N ALA A 93 -2.12 0.92 -6.85
CA ALA A 93 -2.96 -0.11 -6.27
C ALA A 93 -2.87 -1.43 -7.04
N ALA A 94 -2.86 -1.39 -8.37
CA ALA A 94 -2.67 -2.57 -9.21
C ALA A 94 -1.32 -3.23 -8.94
N ARG A 95 -0.26 -2.43 -8.84
CA ARG A 95 1.10 -2.90 -8.53
C ARG A 95 1.18 -3.51 -7.14
N ALA A 96 0.57 -2.87 -6.13
CA ALA A 96 0.53 -3.41 -4.78
C ALA A 96 -0.22 -4.75 -4.73
N LEU A 97 -1.37 -4.85 -5.39
CA LEU A 97 -2.13 -6.10 -5.49
C LEU A 97 -1.35 -7.19 -6.22
N ALA A 98 -0.67 -6.86 -7.32
CA ALA A 98 0.20 -7.80 -8.02
C ALA A 98 1.26 -8.36 -7.09
N ASN A 99 1.98 -7.49 -6.36
CA ASN A 99 3.03 -7.91 -5.42
C ASN A 99 2.49 -8.75 -4.26
N ILE A 100 1.29 -8.46 -3.75
CA ILE A 100 0.64 -9.25 -2.70
C ILE A 100 0.27 -10.65 -3.21
N CYS A 101 -0.11 -10.78 -4.48
CA CYS A 101 -0.52 -12.03 -5.10
C CYS A 101 0.66 -12.85 -5.67
N ASP A 102 1.79 -12.22 -6.02
CA ASP A 102 2.90 -12.82 -6.79
C ASP A 102 3.59 -14.00 -6.08
N ASN A 103 3.46 -14.09 -4.75
CA ASN A 103 4.13 -15.09 -3.93
C ASN A 103 3.17 -16.02 -3.18
N ASN A 104 1.87 -15.97 -3.49
CA ASN A 104 0.89 -16.78 -2.79
C ASN A 104 0.27 -17.84 -3.70
N ALA A 105 0.87 -19.03 -3.68
CA ALA A 105 0.27 -20.26 -4.18
C ALA A 105 -1.03 -20.65 -3.43
N ALA A 106 -1.44 -19.92 -2.37
CA ALA A 106 -2.67 -20.17 -1.62
C ALA A 106 -3.89 -19.36 -2.10
N ASN A 107 -3.85 -18.77 -3.29
CA ASN A 107 -5.05 -18.26 -3.98
C ASN A 107 -5.82 -19.34 -4.77
N LEU A 108 -5.55 -20.64 -4.50
CA LEU A 108 -6.28 -21.81 -5.02
C LEU A 108 -7.16 -22.44 -3.94
#